data_AF-A0A4Q3UNL4-F1
#
_entry.id   AF-A0A4Q3UNL4-F1
#
_cell.length_a   1.000
_cell.length_b   1.000
_cell.length_c   1.000
_cell.angle_alpha   90.00
_cell.angle_beta   90.00
_cell.angle_gamma   90.00
#
_symmetry.space_group_name_H-M   'P 1'
#
loop_
_entity.id
_entity.type
_entity.pdbx_description
1 polymer ?
#
loop_
_entity_poly.entity_id
_entity_poly.type
_entity_poly.pdbx_seq_one_letter_code
_entity_poly.pdbx_strand_id
1 'polypeptide(L)'
;MAGLRSLLGGGDKRIVEELSQSMDKSRLDERGRSQYREALSRAIMDGAPFSDVQTEKEAHVLLASHLARYGQRHRRIDCGIPMEILQDFLEEQGTLLRDGKKLIRFLVAGRPLFGLRIGAGKAYGYLLHEETLALRQSLERFRTHLKAEDEWIELAEELTQCLDQGLAQSKHPDLWIAIG
;
A
#
# COMPACT_ATOMS: atom_id res chain seq x y z
N MET A 1 -18.72 6.11 -0.03
CA MET A 1 -18.04 4.96 -0.64
C MET A 1 -17.16 4.35 0.42
N ALA A 2 -17.19 3.03 0.58
CA ALA A 2 -16.51 2.31 1.63
C ALA A 2 -15.01 2.18 1.28
N GLY A 3 -14.10 2.60 2.16
CA GLY A 3 -12.66 2.38 2.01
C GLY A 3 -12.28 0.90 2.19
N LEU A 4 -11.02 0.53 1.95
CA LEU A 4 -10.56 -0.87 2.05
C LEU A 4 -10.90 -1.48 3.42
N ARG A 5 -10.71 -0.71 4.49
CA ARG A 5 -11.04 -1.12 5.87
C ARG A 5 -12.49 -1.52 6.09
N SER A 6 -13.44 -0.87 5.41
CA SER A 6 -14.85 -1.20 5.56
C SER A 6 -15.29 -2.44 4.77
N LEU A 7 -14.44 -2.94 3.87
CA LEU A 7 -14.69 -4.22 3.18
C LEU A 7 -14.26 -5.41 4.04
N LEU A 8 -13.17 -5.24 4.79
CA LEU A 8 -12.57 -6.30 5.60
C LEU A 8 -13.44 -6.62 6.82
N GLY A 9 -13.87 -7.88 6.95
CA GLY A 9 -14.77 -8.32 8.01
C GLY A 9 -16.20 -7.79 7.88
N GLY A 10 -16.56 -7.21 6.73
CA GLY A 10 -17.91 -6.68 6.47
C GLY A 10 -18.95 -7.76 6.16
N GLY A 11 -18.53 -8.98 5.85
CA GLY A 11 -19.42 -10.14 5.64
C GLY A 11 -20.22 -10.12 4.33
N ASP A 12 -19.90 -9.24 3.37
CA ASP A 12 -20.65 -9.14 2.11
C ASP A 12 -20.21 -10.21 1.09
N LYS A 13 -20.99 -11.30 1.03
CA LYS A 13 -20.75 -12.41 0.09
C LYS A 13 -20.77 -12.00 -1.38
N ARG A 14 -21.47 -10.92 -1.74
CA ARG A 14 -21.54 -10.45 -3.14
C ARG A 14 -20.17 -9.99 -3.62
N ILE A 15 -19.41 -9.33 -2.74
CA ILE A 15 -18.04 -8.88 -3.04
C ILE A 15 -17.13 -10.08 -3.31
N VAL A 16 -17.30 -11.15 -2.54
CA VAL A 16 -16.54 -12.40 -2.74
C VAL A 16 -16.85 -13.00 -4.10
N GLU A 17 -18.13 -13.08 -4.48
CA GLU A 17 -18.55 -13.62 -5.78
C GLU A 17 -18.03 -12.77 -6.96
N GLU A 18 -18.24 -11.45 -6.91
CA GLU A 18 -17.83 -10.51 -7.95
C GLU A 18 -16.32 -10.53 -8.18
N LEU A 19 -15.52 -10.43 -7.11
CA LEU A 19 -14.06 -10.43 -7.20
C LEU A 19 -13.51 -11.82 -7.58
N SER A 20 -14.15 -12.91 -7.15
CA SER A 20 -13.76 -14.26 -7.56
C SER A 20 -13.94 -14.48 -9.06
N GLN A 21 -15.05 -14.01 -9.65
CA GLN A 21 -15.29 -14.09 -11.09
C GLN A 21 -14.30 -13.23 -11.89
N SER A 22 -13.90 -12.06 -11.36
CA SER A 22 -12.91 -11.20 -12.01
C SER A 22 -11.52 -11.85 -12.11
N MET A 23 -11.20 -12.76 -11.18
CA MET A 23 -9.90 -13.41 -11.07
C MET A 23 -9.68 -14.52 -12.10
N ASP A 24 -10.74 -15.11 -12.68
CA ASP A 24 -10.62 -16.13 -13.74
C ASP A 24 -9.89 -15.64 -15.00
N LYS A 25 -9.64 -14.33 -15.10
CA LYS A 25 -8.85 -13.67 -16.16
C LYS A 25 -7.39 -13.36 -15.75
N SER A 26 -6.96 -13.76 -14.56
CA SER A 26 -5.62 -13.49 -14.02
C SER A 26 -4.57 -14.48 -14.54
N ARG A 27 -3.28 -14.11 -14.41
CA ARG A 27 -2.13 -14.96 -14.81
C ARG A 27 -1.75 -16.02 -13.77
N LEU A 28 -2.46 -16.10 -12.65
CA LEU A 28 -2.16 -17.08 -11.60
C LEU A 28 -2.42 -18.51 -12.11
N ASP A 29 -1.60 -19.46 -11.65
CA ASP A 29 -1.85 -20.89 -11.83
C ASP A 29 -3.01 -21.37 -10.94
N GLU A 30 -3.46 -22.61 -11.10
CA GLU A 30 -4.61 -23.15 -10.35
C GLU A 30 -4.43 -23.05 -8.83
N ARG A 31 -3.20 -23.25 -8.36
CA ARG A 31 -2.84 -23.13 -6.94
C ARG A 31 -2.96 -21.70 -6.45
N GLY A 32 -2.42 -20.73 -7.20
CA GLY A 32 -2.52 -19.31 -6.90
C GLY A 32 -3.96 -18.81 -6.93
N ARG A 33 -4.77 -19.29 -7.88
CA ARG A 33 -6.21 -19.00 -7.97
C ARG A 33 -6.97 -19.49 -6.73
N SER A 34 -6.69 -20.70 -6.27
CA SER A 34 -7.28 -21.25 -5.05
C SER A 34 -6.91 -20.43 -3.81
N GLN A 35 -5.63 -20.10 -3.67
CA GLN A 35 -5.13 -19.25 -2.57
C GLN A 35 -5.77 -17.85 -2.58
N TYR A 36 -5.93 -17.25 -3.76
CA TYR A 36 -6.61 -15.97 -3.91
C TYR A 36 -8.06 -16.03 -3.41
N ARG A 37 -8.84 -17.04 -3.84
CA ARG A 37 -10.26 -17.16 -3.46
C ARG A 37 -10.44 -17.42 -1.98
N GLU A 38 -9.59 -18.26 -1.40
CA GLU A 38 -9.58 -18.54 0.04
C GLU A 38 -9.27 -17.27 0.84
N ALA A 39 -8.20 -16.55 0.47
CA ALA A 39 -7.82 -15.30 1.12
C ALA A 39 -8.90 -14.22 0.94
N LEU A 40 -9.55 -14.12 -0.22
CA LEU A 40 -10.64 -13.18 -0.47
C LEU A 40 -11.83 -13.45 0.45
N SER A 41 -12.29 -14.71 0.50
CA SER A 41 -13.40 -15.08 1.37
C SER A 41 -13.07 -14.76 2.82
N ARG A 42 -11.88 -15.14 3.29
CA ARG A 42 -11.45 -14.89 4.66
C ARG A 42 -11.35 -13.40 4.98
N ALA A 43 -10.76 -12.60 4.08
CA ALA A 43 -10.63 -11.16 4.25
C ALA A 43 -11.97 -10.44 4.43
N ILE A 44 -12.96 -10.81 3.62
CA ILE A 44 -14.29 -10.18 3.64
C ILE A 44 -15.13 -10.70 4.82
N MET A 45 -15.05 -11.99 5.12
CA MET A 45 -15.89 -12.60 6.17
C MET A 45 -15.31 -12.40 7.58
N ASP A 46 -14.00 -12.61 7.75
CA ASP A 46 -13.35 -12.67 9.06
C ASP A 46 -12.50 -11.42 9.34
N GLY A 47 -12.14 -10.65 8.31
CA GLY A 47 -11.27 -9.50 8.40
C GLY A 47 -9.79 -9.83 8.23
N ALA A 48 -8.93 -8.81 8.37
CA ALA A 48 -7.49 -8.92 8.26
C ALA A 48 -6.81 -8.02 9.32
N PRO A 49 -5.56 -8.30 9.75
CA PRO A 49 -4.61 -9.29 9.20
C PRO A 49 -4.94 -10.74 9.58
N PHE A 50 -4.32 -11.70 8.89
CA PHE A 50 -4.44 -13.14 9.19
C PHE A 50 -3.31 -13.58 10.14
N SER A 51 -3.66 -14.05 11.33
CA SER A 51 -2.68 -14.37 12.40
C SER A 51 -1.72 -15.52 12.06
N ASP A 52 -2.12 -16.41 11.16
CA ASP A 52 -1.39 -17.59 10.68
C ASP A 52 -0.55 -17.30 9.42
N VAL A 53 -0.77 -16.17 8.75
CA VAL A 53 -0.02 -15.81 7.54
C VAL A 53 1.21 -15.00 7.91
N GLN A 54 2.36 -15.67 7.96
CA GLN A 54 3.63 -15.01 8.22
C GLN A 54 4.19 -14.26 6.99
N THR A 55 3.89 -14.76 5.77
CA THR A 55 4.41 -14.18 4.52
C THR A 55 3.32 -14.11 3.46
N GLU A 56 3.16 -12.94 2.85
CA GLU A 56 2.30 -12.78 1.70
C GLU A 56 2.96 -13.30 0.42
N LYS A 57 2.17 -14.07 -0.33
CA LYS A 57 2.51 -14.60 -1.65
C LYS A 57 1.88 -13.75 -2.75
N GLU A 58 2.24 -14.00 -4.01
CA GLU A 58 1.71 -13.29 -5.18
C GLU A 58 0.17 -13.19 -5.20
N ALA A 59 -0.54 -14.26 -4.83
CA ALA A 59 -2.00 -14.26 -4.72
C ALA A 59 -2.53 -13.22 -3.71
N HIS A 60 -1.84 -13.01 -2.59
CA HIS A 60 -2.20 -12.01 -1.57
C HIS A 60 -1.95 -10.60 -2.10
N VAL A 61 -0.83 -10.38 -2.78
CA VAL A 61 -0.50 -9.08 -3.41
C VAL A 61 -1.55 -8.72 -4.46
N LEU A 62 -1.93 -9.68 -5.31
CA LEU A 62 -2.96 -9.48 -6.33
C LEU A 62 -4.33 -9.19 -5.69
N LEU A 63 -4.69 -9.93 -4.63
CA LEU A 63 -5.92 -9.71 -3.88
C LEU A 63 -5.96 -8.32 -3.24
N ALA A 64 -4.90 -7.91 -2.55
CA ALA A 64 -4.85 -6.60 -1.91
C ALA A 64 -4.98 -5.47 -2.95
N SER A 65 -4.35 -5.62 -4.12
CA SER A 65 -4.52 -4.71 -5.26
C SER A 65 -5.96 -4.69 -5.80
N HIS A 66 -6.62 -5.83 -5.93
CA HIS A 66 -8.01 -5.91 -6.38
C HIS A 66 -8.98 -5.29 -5.37
N LEU A 67 -8.81 -5.56 -4.07
CA LEU A 67 -9.62 -4.97 -3.00
C LEU A 67 -9.41 -3.46 -2.91
N ALA A 68 -8.18 -2.97 -3.05
CA ALA A 68 -7.89 -1.53 -3.08
C ALA A 68 -8.59 -0.83 -4.26
N ARG A 69 -8.84 -1.53 -5.36
CA ARG A 69 -9.54 -1.01 -6.55
C ARG A 69 -11.05 -1.24 -6.52
N TYR A 70 -11.55 -2.12 -5.65
CA TYR A 70 -12.96 -2.51 -5.63
C TYR A 70 -13.84 -1.30 -5.32
N GLY A 71 -14.82 -1.04 -6.19
CA GLY A 71 -15.68 0.15 -6.10
C GLY A 71 -14.99 1.48 -6.39
N GLN A 72 -13.74 1.48 -6.89
CA GLN A 72 -12.96 2.68 -7.20
C GLN A 72 -12.64 2.80 -8.69
N ARG A 73 -12.71 4.03 -9.22
CA ARG A 73 -12.57 4.28 -10.66
C ARG A 73 -11.14 4.17 -11.19
N HIS A 74 -10.10 4.31 -10.37
CA HIS A 74 -8.65 4.11 -10.65
C HIS A 74 -7.84 4.78 -9.54
N ARG A 75 -6.82 4.13 -8.95
CA ARG A 75 -5.86 4.84 -8.06
C ARG A 75 -4.61 4.08 -7.59
N ARG A 76 -3.98 3.29 -8.47
CA ARG A 76 -2.58 2.91 -8.23
C ARG A 76 -1.74 4.13 -8.57
N ILE A 77 -0.95 4.61 -7.60
CA ILE A 77 0.11 5.56 -7.90
C ILE A 77 1.40 4.78 -8.00
N ASP A 78 1.95 4.81 -9.21
CA ASP A 78 3.29 4.38 -9.48
C ASP A 78 4.20 5.55 -9.13
N CYS A 79 4.87 5.44 -7.99
CA CYS A 79 5.94 6.37 -7.67
C CYS A 79 7.20 5.79 -8.32
N GLY A 80 7.89 6.58 -9.14
CA GLY A 80 9.09 6.17 -9.86
C GLY A 80 10.32 5.97 -8.98
N ILE A 81 10.14 6.13 -7.66
CA ILE A 81 11.19 6.03 -6.66
C ILE A 81 11.54 4.56 -6.43
N PRO A 82 12.79 4.14 -6.69
CA PRO A 82 13.27 2.80 -6.35
C PRO A 82 13.18 2.53 -4.84
N MET A 83 12.88 1.28 -4.49
CA MET A 83 12.75 0.86 -3.10
C MET A 83 14.06 1.04 -2.31
N GLU A 84 15.19 0.79 -2.97
CA GLU A 84 16.54 0.92 -2.41
C GLU A 84 16.82 2.37 -2.01
N ILE A 85 16.42 3.34 -2.85
CA ILE A 85 16.58 4.77 -2.54
C ILE A 85 15.74 5.17 -1.31
N LEU A 86 14.53 4.62 -1.16
CA LEU A 86 13.72 4.85 0.05
C LEU A 86 14.29 4.14 1.29
N GLN A 87 15.00 3.01 1.12
CA GLN A 87 15.72 2.35 2.19
C GLN A 87 16.86 3.23 2.69
N ASP A 88 17.71 3.69 1.77
CA ASP A 88 18.84 4.57 2.07
C ASP A 88 18.36 5.86 2.75
N PHE A 89 17.32 6.49 2.21
CA PHE A 89 16.68 7.66 2.82
C PHE A 89 16.19 7.40 4.24
N LEU A 90 15.56 6.25 4.49
CA LEU A 90 15.07 5.88 5.82
C LEU A 90 16.21 5.62 6.81
N GLU A 91 17.31 5.03 6.34
CA GLU A 91 18.49 4.74 7.16
C GLU A 91 19.24 6.01 7.54
N GLU A 92 19.49 6.90 6.57
CA GLU A 92 20.27 8.12 6.78
C GLU A 92 19.46 9.25 7.42
N GLN A 93 18.24 9.48 6.94
CA GLN A 93 17.44 10.66 7.29
C GLN A 93 16.23 10.34 8.17
N GLY A 94 15.95 9.06 8.44
CA GLY A 94 14.74 8.64 9.14
C GLY A 94 14.57 9.22 10.54
N THR A 95 15.65 9.61 11.23
CA THR A 95 15.57 10.27 12.55
C THR A 95 14.95 11.66 12.48
N LEU A 96 15.08 12.35 11.35
CA LEU A 96 14.52 13.67 11.11
C LEU A 96 13.02 13.62 10.76
N LEU A 97 12.52 12.43 10.39
CA LEU A 97 11.17 12.22 9.86
C LEU A 97 10.11 11.85 10.92
N ARG A 98 10.36 12.01 12.24
CA ARG A 98 9.37 11.73 13.33
C ARG A 98 8.43 10.54 13.03
N ASP A 99 7.11 10.79 12.95
CA ASP A 99 6.08 9.78 12.61
C ASP A 99 6.15 9.31 11.15
N GLY A 100 6.63 10.17 10.24
CA GLY A 100 6.92 9.84 8.85
C GLY A 100 7.93 8.71 8.70
N LYS A 101 8.88 8.54 9.64
CA LYS A 101 9.80 7.39 9.67
C LYS A 101 9.06 6.05 9.64
N LYS A 102 8.01 5.93 10.46
CA LYS A 102 7.20 4.69 10.54
C LYS A 102 6.45 4.45 9.24
N LEU A 103 5.95 5.51 8.61
CA LEU A 103 5.17 5.44 7.38
C LEU A 103 6.06 5.13 6.17
N ILE A 104 7.26 5.70 6.06
CA ILE A 104 8.25 5.33 5.05
C ILE A 104 8.70 3.88 5.26
N ARG A 105 8.89 3.44 6.51
CA ARG A 105 9.16 2.04 6.80
C ARG A 105 8.04 1.11 6.30
N PHE A 106 6.78 1.52 6.37
CA PHE A 106 5.67 0.78 5.77
C PHE A 106 5.71 0.75 4.25
N LEU A 107 6.14 1.84 3.62
CA LEU A 107 6.33 1.90 2.17
C LEU A 107 7.46 0.95 1.72
N VAL A 108 8.59 0.99 2.42
CA VAL A 108 9.81 0.22 2.13
C VAL A 108 9.67 -1.27 2.45
N ALA A 109 9.17 -1.62 3.63
CA ALA A 109 9.02 -3.01 4.05
C ALA A 109 7.77 -3.69 3.47
N GLY A 110 6.92 -2.89 2.82
CA GLY A 110 5.52 -3.22 2.58
C GLY A 110 4.73 -3.16 3.88
N ARG A 111 3.50 -2.63 3.81
CA ARG A 111 2.49 -2.86 4.84
C ARG A 111 1.59 -3.97 4.35
N PRO A 112 1.91 -5.23 4.67
CA PRO A 112 1.06 -6.35 4.27
C PRO A 112 -0.36 -6.13 4.82
N LEU A 113 -1.35 -6.39 3.96
CA LEU A 113 -2.75 -6.34 4.34
C LEU A 113 -3.15 -7.59 5.13
N PHE A 114 -2.54 -8.72 4.81
CA PHE A 114 -2.89 -10.06 5.26
C PHE A 114 -1.83 -10.71 6.15
N GLY A 115 -0.54 -10.38 5.97
CA GLY A 115 0.58 -11.04 6.68
C GLY A 115 1.63 -10.09 7.28
N LEU A 116 2.91 -10.52 7.36
CA LEU A 116 4.02 -9.73 7.94
C LEU A 116 5.14 -9.34 6.95
N ARG A 117 5.23 -9.96 5.76
CA ARG A 117 6.31 -9.65 4.79
C ARG A 117 5.87 -9.97 3.36
N ILE A 118 6.26 -9.13 2.39
CA ILE A 118 6.14 -9.44 0.97
C ILE A 118 7.41 -10.19 0.55
N GLY A 119 7.27 -11.45 0.12
CA GLY A 119 8.40 -12.30 -0.30
C GLY A 119 8.86 -12.10 -1.75
N ALA A 120 8.39 -11.05 -2.43
CA ALA A 120 8.72 -10.73 -3.81
C ALA A 120 9.32 -9.33 -3.85
N GLY A 121 10.34 -9.09 -4.70
CA GLY A 121 11.06 -7.80 -4.83
C GLY A 121 10.23 -6.63 -5.37
N LYS A 122 8.97 -6.51 -4.97
CA LYS A 122 8.05 -5.41 -5.21
C LYS A 122 7.29 -5.16 -3.92
N ALA A 123 7.59 -4.05 -3.24
CA ALA A 123 6.83 -3.64 -2.07
C ALA A 123 5.57 -2.89 -2.52
N TYR A 124 4.43 -3.23 -1.93
CA TYR A 124 3.27 -2.35 -1.98
C TYR A 124 3.07 -1.74 -0.59
N GLY A 125 2.95 -0.42 -0.56
CA GLY A 125 2.68 0.34 0.64
C GLY A 125 1.22 0.78 0.64
N TYR A 126 0.46 0.33 1.63
CA TYR A 126 -0.88 0.85 1.93
C TYR A 126 -0.77 1.90 3.03
N LEU A 127 -1.20 3.12 2.73
CA LEU A 127 -1.35 4.20 3.71
C LEU A 127 -2.82 4.60 3.77
N LEU A 128 -3.36 4.67 4.97
CA LEU A 128 -4.66 5.30 5.20
C LEU A 128 -4.61 6.77 4.79
N HIS A 129 -5.76 7.37 4.48
CA HIS A 129 -5.83 8.80 4.15
C HIS A 129 -5.13 9.70 5.19
N GLU A 130 -5.39 9.45 6.49
CA GLU A 130 -4.75 10.19 7.58
C GLU A 130 -3.23 9.95 7.65
N GLU A 131 -2.79 8.73 7.34
CA GLU A 131 -1.36 8.37 7.27
C GLU A 131 -0.69 9.04 6.05
N THR A 132 -1.38 9.14 4.92
CA THR A 132 -0.91 9.90 3.74
C THR A 132 -0.69 11.37 4.09
N LEU A 133 -1.65 11.99 4.79
CA LEU A 133 -1.54 13.39 5.25
C LEU A 133 -0.39 13.56 6.27
N ALA A 134 -0.25 12.62 7.21
CA ALA A 134 0.81 12.65 8.21
C ALA A 134 2.21 12.52 7.57
N LEU A 135 2.37 11.61 6.60
CA LEU A 135 3.61 11.45 5.86
C LEU A 135 3.96 12.72 5.07
N ARG A 136 2.99 13.29 4.34
CA ARG A 136 3.14 14.54 3.60
C ARG A 136 3.64 15.68 4.49
N GLN A 137 2.98 15.91 5.63
CA GLN A 137 3.41 16.94 6.59
C GLN A 137 4.81 16.69 7.16
N SER A 138 5.17 15.41 7.36
CA SER A 138 6.50 15.05 7.84
C SER A 138 7.59 15.36 6.81
N LEU A 139 7.33 15.13 5.52
CA LEU A 139 8.24 15.45 4.42
C LEU A 139 8.37 16.97 4.22
N GLU A 140 7.27 17.72 4.32
CA GLU A 140 7.30 19.19 4.29
C GLU A 140 8.19 19.76 5.41
N ARG A 141 8.05 19.27 6.65
CA ARG A 141 8.89 19.69 7.77
C ARG A 141 10.35 19.28 7.59
N PHE A 142 10.60 18.10 7.05
CA PHE A 142 11.96 17.65 6.76
C PHE A 142 12.67 18.60 5.80
N ARG A 143 11.99 19.00 4.72
CA ARG A 143 12.52 19.94 3.72
C ARG A 143 12.88 21.31 4.30
N THR A 144 12.19 21.78 5.35
CA THR A 144 12.54 23.05 6.00
C THR A 144 13.79 22.97 6.89
N HIS A 145 14.25 21.76 7.25
CA HIS A 145 15.41 21.56 8.14
C HIS A 145 16.72 21.34 7.38
N LEU A 146 16.68 20.95 6.11
CA LEU A 146 17.86 20.74 5.28
C LEU A 146 18.14 21.94 4.36
N LYS A 147 19.40 22.09 3.93
CA LYS A 147 19.81 23.11 2.97
C LYS A 147 19.47 22.65 1.55
N ALA A 148 19.06 23.57 0.68
CA ALA A 148 18.49 23.34 -0.65
C ALA A 148 19.34 22.53 -1.67
N GLU A 149 20.54 22.06 -1.31
CA GLU A 149 21.46 21.32 -2.20
C GLU A 149 21.56 19.82 -1.82
N ASP A 150 20.69 19.34 -0.94
CA ASP A 150 20.70 17.95 -0.48
C ASP A 150 19.81 17.08 -1.39
N GLU A 151 20.36 16.00 -1.95
CA GLU A 151 19.64 15.02 -2.78
C GLU A 151 18.39 14.45 -2.09
N TRP A 152 18.40 14.43 -0.75
CA TRP A 152 17.25 14.00 0.04
C TRP A 152 16.07 14.98 -0.01
N ILE A 153 16.31 16.25 -0.32
CA ILE A 153 15.23 17.23 -0.55
C ILE A 153 14.51 16.91 -1.85
N GLU A 154 15.24 16.61 -2.93
CA GLU A 154 14.65 16.24 -4.22
C GLU A 154 13.79 14.98 -4.08
N LEU A 155 14.31 13.96 -3.37
CA LEU A 155 13.56 12.74 -3.07
C LEU A 155 12.28 13.02 -2.25
N ALA A 156 12.39 13.87 -1.21
CA ALA A 156 11.24 14.26 -0.40
C ALA A 156 10.19 15.04 -1.20
N GLU A 157 10.61 15.84 -2.18
CA GLU A 157 9.74 16.53 -3.12
C GLU A 157 9.03 15.56 -4.06
N GLU A 158 9.75 14.63 -4.67
CA GLU A 158 9.17 13.60 -5.53
C GLU A 158 8.15 12.76 -4.78
N LEU A 159 8.50 12.29 -3.57
CA LEU A 159 7.58 11.52 -2.74
C LEU A 159 6.35 12.36 -2.37
N THR A 160 6.52 13.63 -2.01
CA THR A 160 5.39 14.55 -1.72
C THR A 160 4.47 14.70 -2.94
N GLN A 161 5.02 14.84 -4.15
CA GLN A 161 4.24 14.91 -5.38
C GLN A 161 3.45 13.62 -5.63
N CYS A 162 4.06 12.44 -5.40
CA CYS A 162 3.36 11.16 -5.47
C CYS A 162 2.15 11.11 -4.51
N LEU A 163 2.32 11.58 -3.26
CA LEU A 163 1.23 11.63 -2.27
C LEU A 163 0.14 12.62 -2.69
N ASP A 164 0.51 13.80 -3.17
CA ASP A 164 -0.42 14.85 -3.61
C ASP A 164 -1.25 14.43 -4.82
N GLN A 165 -0.66 13.73 -5.78
CA GLN A 165 -1.41 13.13 -6.88
C GLN A 165 -2.46 12.14 -6.36
N GLY A 166 -2.14 11.40 -5.30
CA GLY A 166 -3.04 10.44 -4.65
C GLY A 166 -4.22 11.10 -3.99
N LEU A 167 -3.94 12.14 -3.20
CA LEU A 167 -4.94 12.95 -2.52
C LEU A 167 -5.82 13.69 -3.54
N ALA A 168 -5.25 14.26 -4.60
CA ALA A 168 -5.99 15.02 -5.62
C ALA A 168 -6.95 14.15 -6.42
N GLN A 169 -6.55 12.90 -6.70
CA GLN A 169 -7.44 11.97 -7.36
C GLN A 169 -8.63 11.66 -6.42
N SER A 170 -8.45 11.65 -5.10
CA SER A 170 -9.32 10.96 -4.15
C SER A 170 -9.94 11.78 -3.04
N LYS A 171 -11.29 11.83 -3.00
CA LYS A 171 -11.99 12.52 -1.90
C LYS A 171 -11.68 11.90 -0.53
N HIS A 172 -11.69 10.56 -0.38
CA HIS A 172 -11.25 9.83 0.83
C HIS A 172 -11.10 8.30 0.61
N PRO A 173 -9.97 7.82 0.09
CA PRO A 173 -9.54 6.46 0.35
C PRO A 173 -8.02 6.36 0.48
N ASP A 174 -7.64 5.19 0.97
CA ASP A 174 -6.28 4.81 1.26
C ASP A 174 -5.42 4.75 -0.01
N LEU A 175 -4.17 5.20 0.12
CA LEU A 175 -3.22 5.28 -0.97
C LEU A 175 -2.52 3.95 -1.18
N TRP A 176 -2.56 3.48 -2.43
CA TRP A 176 -1.79 2.33 -2.88
C TRP A 176 -0.55 2.81 -3.64
N ILE A 177 0.61 2.73 -2.99
CA ILE A 177 1.89 3.02 -3.64
C ILE A 177 2.53 1.69 -4.03
N ALA A 178 2.75 1.51 -5.33
CA ALA A 178 3.69 0.50 -5.79
C ALA A 178 5.08 1.15 -5.86
N ILE A 179 6.05 0.55 -5.18
CA ILE A 179 7.45 0.99 -5.17
C ILE A 179 8.26 -0.13 -5.82
N GLY A 180 9.01 0.19 -6.86
CA GLY A 180 9.87 -0.75 -7.56
C GLY A 180 10.43 -0.20 -8.86
#